data_AF-A0AAP5C8F8-F1
#
_entry.id   AF-A0AAP5C8F8-F1
#
_cell.length_a   1.000
_cell.length_b   1.000
_cell.length_c   1.000
_cell.angle_alpha   90.00
_cell.angle_beta   90.00
_cell.angle_gamma   90.00
#
_symmetry.space_group_name_H-M   'P 1'
#
loop_
_entity.id
_entity.type
_entity.pdbx_description
1 polymer ?
#
loop_
_entity_poly.entity_id
_entity_poly.type
_entity_poly.pdbx_seq_one_letter_code
_entity_poly.pdbx_strand_id
1 'polypeptide(L)'
;MKVRYRFTFGWTATRALKLEKIGATVDPSSDFSGECIIGVVHSAEGAPEWAGVSSLIRDWGGSFLVTTDFSAAEIAAADYCELQVTHANGYPQPEDDFGFRAQTYDTSKYCDECGAWAVQIAPFRVRKSLKWGRNAFLKLFWVEDAIFMHKDVWQAHLAPLGIETWPVEDTKGNVLDHIVQLRADTSVALQMDEDLGVRCPKCGRVRYTGPERGFLPAPVGNPDLPIFRSEQFFGAGHQSSNAILIRRDVVAVIQSAKLRGAKLWPCAAPE
;
A
#
# COMPACT_ATOMS: atom_id res chain seq x y z
N MET A 1 15.62 -10.57 2.22
CA MET A 1 14.76 -9.44 2.62
C MET A 1 15.30 -8.88 3.92
N LYS A 2 14.98 -7.63 4.26
CA LYS A 2 15.35 -7.01 5.55
C LYS A 2 14.11 -6.41 6.17
N VAL A 3 13.73 -6.88 7.36
CA VAL A 3 12.64 -6.27 8.13
C VAL A 3 13.19 -5.02 8.83
N ARG A 4 12.49 -3.90 8.71
CA ARG A 4 12.89 -2.61 9.25
C ARG A 4 11.81 -2.03 10.13
N TYR A 5 12.26 -1.42 11.21
CA TYR A 5 11.42 -0.77 12.18
C TYR A 5 11.69 0.72 12.15
N ARG A 6 10.62 1.50 12.20
CA ARG A 6 10.62 2.91 12.59
C ARG A 6 9.98 3.00 13.96
N PHE A 7 10.81 3.07 15.00
CA PHE A 7 10.36 3.25 16.37
C PHE A 7 10.06 4.73 16.63
N THR A 8 9.01 4.99 17.40
CA THR A 8 8.64 6.31 17.89
C THR A 8 8.44 6.28 19.40
N PHE A 9 8.93 7.31 20.09
CA PHE A 9 8.85 7.40 21.55
C PHE A 9 8.72 8.86 21.99
N GLY A 10 8.23 9.09 23.21
CA GLY A 10 8.24 10.43 23.81
C GLY A 10 9.68 10.89 24.03
N TRP A 11 10.10 11.94 23.31
CA TRP A 11 11.49 12.36 23.28
C TRP A 11 11.91 13.04 24.59
N THR A 12 13.11 12.69 25.07
CA THR A 12 13.88 13.48 26.03
C THR A 12 15.36 13.27 25.73
N ALA A 13 16.21 14.26 26.01
CA ALA A 13 17.67 14.12 25.87
C ALA A 13 18.21 12.87 26.58
N THR A 14 17.69 12.57 27.77
CA THR A 14 18.03 11.36 28.54
C THR A 14 17.66 10.06 27.81
N ARG A 15 16.50 10.00 27.16
CA ARG A 15 16.07 8.81 26.40
C ARG A 15 16.88 8.66 25.11
N ALA A 16 17.11 9.76 24.39
CA ALA A 16 17.95 9.78 23.20
C ALA A 16 19.37 9.29 23.52
N LEU A 17 19.99 9.80 24.59
CA LEU A 17 21.33 9.38 25.00
C LEU A 17 21.40 7.89 25.37
N LYS A 18 20.33 7.31 25.94
CA LYS A 18 20.29 5.86 26.22
C LYS A 18 20.32 5.02 24.95
N LEU A 19 19.62 5.47 23.91
CA LEU A 19 19.59 4.80 22.60
C LEU A 19 20.93 4.97 21.86
N GLU A 20 21.52 6.16 21.89
CA GLU A 20 22.84 6.41 21.29
C GLU A 20 23.94 5.56 21.94
N LYS A 21 23.88 5.35 23.26
CA LYS A 21 24.82 4.49 23.99
C LYS A 21 24.79 3.02 23.57
N ILE A 22 23.67 2.54 23.01
CA ILE A 22 23.57 1.19 22.45
C ILE A 22 23.82 1.16 20.93
N GLY A 23 24.31 2.27 20.36
CA GLY A 23 24.69 2.38 18.94
C GLY A 23 23.56 2.79 18.00
N ALA A 24 22.38 3.18 18.52
CA ALA A 24 21.28 3.61 17.68
C ALA A 24 21.43 5.07 17.24
N THR A 25 21.11 5.36 15.98
CA THR A 25 20.94 6.74 15.49
C THR A 25 19.54 7.23 15.83
N VAL A 26 19.46 8.29 16.61
CA VAL A 26 18.21 8.89 17.09
C VAL A 26 17.96 10.23 16.39
N ASP A 27 16.70 10.49 16.05
CA ASP A 27 16.26 11.77 15.50
C ASP A 27 15.09 12.34 16.33
N PRO A 28 15.22 13.51 16.98
CA PRO A 28 16.46 14.28 17.11
C PRO A 28 17.45 13.62 18.08
N SER A 29 18.74 13.90 17.90
CA SER A 29 19.85 13.44 18.74
C SER A 29 19.79 14.01 20.16
N SER A 30 20.57 13.44 21.09
CA SER A 30 20.54 13.83 22.50
C SER A 30 21.05 15.25 22.80
N ASP A 31 21.83 15.83 21.88
CA ASP A 31 22.35 17.20 21.95
C ASP A 31 21.42 18.25 21.30
N PHE A 32 20.27 17.83 20.78
CA PHE A 32 19.30 18.74 20.19
C PHE A 32 18.76 19.75 21.21
N SER A 33 18.87 21.04 20.89
CA SER A 33 18.53 22.15 21.78
C SER A 33 17.15 22.77 21.53
N GLY A 34 16.34 22.17 20.66
CA GLY A 34 14.99 22.66 20.33
C GLY A 34 13.89 21.92 21.09
N GLU A 35 12.64 22.35 20.87
CA GLU A 35 11.47 21.65 21.37
C GLU A 35 11.17 20.43 20.50
N CYS A 36 11.12 19.25 21.10
CA CYS A 36 10.66 18.04 20.42
C CYS A 36 9.91 17.14 21.39
N ILE A 37 8.78 16.60 20.93
CA ILE A 37 7.94 15.68 21.69
C ILE A 37 8.10 14.23 21.26
N ILE A 38 8.59 13.96 20.04
CA ILE A 38 8.67 12.63 19.44
C ILE A 38 10.07 12.36 18.93
N GLY A 39 10.69 11.29 19.45
CA GLY A 39 11.94 10.76 18.96
C GLY A 39 11.70 9.60 18.01
N VAL A 40 12.59 9.44 17.05
CA VAL A 40 12.54 8.39 16.02
C VAL A 40 13.85 7.62 16.02
N VAL A 41 13.76 6.29 15.92
CA VAL A 41 14.90 5.41 15.62
C VAL A 41 14.52 4.50 14.47
N HIS A 42 15.41 4.37 13.49
CA HIS A 42 15.31 3.35 12.46
C HIS A 42 16.31 2.25 12.75
N SER A 43 15.84 1.00 12.82
CA SER A 43 16.73 -0.16 12.98
C SER A 43 16.20 -1.35 12.19
N ALA A 44 17.11 -2.17 11.68
CA ALA A 44 16.75 -3.41 10.99
C ALA A 44 16.69 -4.55 12.01
N GLU A 45 15.75 -5.48 11.82
CA GLU A 45 15.69 -6.68 12.65
C GLU A 45 16.99 -7.47 12.58
N GLY A 46 17.52 -7.84 13.75
CA GLY A 46 18.82 -8.51 13.87
C GLY A 46 20.05 -7.58 13.83
N ALA A 47 19.88 -6.25 13.67
CA ALA A 47 20.99 -5.32 13.87
C ALA A 47 21.47 -5.35 15.35
N PRO A 48 22.76 -5.09 15.64
CA PRO A 48 23.30 -5.21 16.99
C PRO A 48 22.52 -4.43 18.06
N GLU A 49 22.03 -3.25 17.70
CA GLU A 49 21.26 -2.36 18.59
C GLU A 49 19.77 -2.73 18.68
N TRP A 50 19.24 -3.52 17.73
CA TRP A 50 17.81 -3.69 17.51
C TRP A 50 17.07 -4.22 18.74
N ALA A 51 17.62 -5.24 19.42
CA ALA A 51 16.99 -5.83 20.59
C ALA A 51 16.94 -4.83 21.76
N GLY A 52 18.00 -4.04 21.94
CA GLY A 52 18.07 -3.00 22.95
C GLY A 52 17.10 -1.85 22.68
N VAL A 53 17.04 -1.37 21.43
CA VAL A 53 16.08 -0.36 20.99
C VAL A 53 14.66 -0.85 21.23
N SER A 54 14.31 -2.04 20.75
CA SER A 54 12.98 -2.61 20.88
C SER A 54 12.52 -2.71 22.35
N SER A 55 13.42 -3.14 23.24
CA SER A 55 13.11 -3.21 24.67
C SER A 55 12.87 -1.83 25.27
N LEU A 56 13.78 -0.87 25.05
CA LEU A 56 13.66 0.47 25.62
C LEU A 56 12.40 1.19 25.16
N ILE A 57 12.09 1.10 23.86
CA ILE A 57 10.90 1.74 23.28
C ILE A 57 9.64 1.17 23.90
N ARG A 58 9.55 -0.16 24.05
CA ARG A 58 8.42 -0.82 24.72
C ARG A 58 8.29 -0.39 26.18
N ASP A 59 9.40 -0.34 26.93
CA ASP A 59 9.40 0.08 28.34
C ASP A 59 8.94 1.53 28.52
N TRP A 60 9.13 2.37 27.52
CA TRP A 60 8.69 3.77 27.51
C TRP A 60 7.26 3.97 27.00
N GLY A 61 6.54 2.89 26.66
CA GLY A 61 5.23 2.97 26.03
C GLY A 61 5.27 3.59 24.63
N GLY A 62 6.40 3.49 23.94
CA GLY A 62 6.54 3.91 22.56
C GLY A 62 5.86 2.95 21.59
N SER A 63 5.87 3.31 20.32
CA SER A 63 5.26 2.55 19.23
C SER A 63 6.26 2.32 18.10
N PHE A 64 5.88 1.52 17.10
CA PHE A 64 6.69 1.31 15.92
C PHE A 64 5.81 1.09 14.69
N LEU A 65 6.40 1.36 13.53
CA LEU A 65 5.94 0.86 12.24
C LEU A 65 6.98 -0.14 11.74
N VAL A 66 6.51 -1.24 11.15
CA VAL A 66 7.37 -2.25 10.53
C VAL A 66 7.16 -2.27 9.02
N THR A 67 8.23 -2.51 8.27
CA THR A 67 8.20 -2.67 6.82
C THR A 67 9.26 -3.68 6.39
N THR A 68 9.20 -4.16 5.14
CA THR A 68 10.18 -5.11 4.60
C THR A 68 10.81 -4.54 3.34
N ASP A 69 12.15 -4.46 3.35
CA ASP A 69 12.93 -4.14 2.16
C ASP A 69 13.29 -5.44 1.44
N PHE A 70 12.82 -5.57 0.20
CA PHE A 70 13.17 -6.69 -0.68
C PHE A 70 14.33 -6.32 -1.60
N SER A 71 15.20 -7.28 -1.85
CA SER A 71 16.23 -7.14 -2.88
C SER A 71 15.60 -7.19 -4.28
N ALA A 72 16.31 -6.64 -5.26
CA ALA A 72 15.90 -6.74 -6.67
C ALA A 72 15.75 -8.20 -7.13
N ALA A 73 16.59 -9.10 -6.61
CA ALA A 73 16.52 -10.54 -6.91
C ALA A 73 15.24 -11.17 -6.34
N GLU A 74 14.83 -10.81 -5.13
CA GLU A 74 13.58 -11.31 -4.53
C GLU A 74 12.35 -10.83 -5.30
N ILE A 75 12.32 -9.56 -5.71
CA ILE A 75 11.23 -9.00 -6.51
C ILE A 75 11.16 -9.70 -7.88
N ALA A 76 12.31 -9.89 -8.54
CA ALA A 76 12.36 -10.54 -9.85
C ALA A 76 12.03 -12.04 -9.80
N ALA A 77 12.32 -12.70 -8.68
CA ALA A 77 12.06 -14.12 -8.49
C ALA A 77 10.61 -14.43 -8.08
N ALA A 78 9.81 -13.47 -7.64
CA ALA A 78 8.41 -13.73 -7.30
C ALA A 78 7.57 -13.94 -8.58
N ASP A 79 6.61 -14.88 -8.55
CA ASP A 79 5.66 -15.07 -9.67
C ASP A 79 4.67 -13.91 -9.76
N TYR A 80 4.33 -13.33 -8.60
CA TYR A 80 3.46 -12.17 -8.47
C TYR A 80 4.02 -11.17 -7.46
N CYS A 81 3.76 -9.89 -7.69
CA CYS A 81 3.96 -8.82 -6.71
C CYS A 81 2.66 -8.06 -6.49
N GLU A 82 2.39 -7.62 -5.27
CA GLU A 82 1.45 -6.53 -5.05
C GLU A 82 2.04 -5.21 -5.57
N LEU A 83 1.22 -4.48 -6.33
CA LEU A 83 1.54 -3.16 -6.85
C LEU A 83 1.07 -2.08 -5.86
N GLN A 84 1.94 -1.73 -4.92
CA GLN A 84 1.63 -0.75 -3.88
C GLN A 84 1.92 0.68 -4.35
N VAL A 85 0.89 1.44 -4.71
CA VAL A 85 1.06 2.83 -5.16
C VAL A 85 1.40 3.74 -3.98
N THR A 86 2.55 4.42 -4.08
CA THR A 86 3.09 5.27 -3.00
C THR A 86 2.82 6.75 -3.21
N HIS A 87 2.48 7.16 -4.43
CA HIS A 87 2.20 8.56 -4.74
C HIS A 87 0.69 8.82 -4.72
N ALA A 88 0.24 9.56 -3.70
CA ALA A 88 -1.15 9.98 -3.57
C ALA A 88 -1.32 11.45 -3.99
N ASN A 89 -2.29 11.73 -4.85
CA ASN A 89 -2.65 13.11 -5.17
C ASN A 89 -4.10 13.23 -5.64
N GLY A 90 -4.76 14.31 -5.22
CA GLY A 90 -6.16 14.57 -5.57
C GLY A 90 -7.13 13.65 -4.85
N TYR A 91 -8.41 14.00 -4.93
CA TYR A 91 -9.50 13.29 -4.27
C TYR A 91 -10.50 12.80 -5.34
N PRO A 92 -11.14 11.64 -5.13
CA PRO A 92 -12.26 11.24 -5.96
C PRO A 92 -13.41 12.23 -5.81
N GLN A 93 -14.16 12.46 -6.88
CA GLN A 93 -15.22 13.47 -6.94
C GLN A 93 -16.61 12.82 -7.05
N PRO A 94 -17.65 13.42 -6.46
CA PRO A 94 -17.60 14.57 -5.55
C PRO A 94 -16.97 14.20 -4.18
N GLU A 95 -16.17 15.11 -3.63
CA GLU A 95 -15.45 14.90 -2.36
C GLU A 95 -16.34 15.14 -1.13
N ASP A 96 -17.30 16.06 -1.25
CA ASP A 96 -18.25 16.42 -0.19
C ASP A 96 -19.00 15.18 0.30
N ASP A 97 -18.99 14.97 1.62
CA ASP A 97 -19.62 13.84 2.32
C ASP A 97 -19.27 12.45 1.76
N PHE A 98 -18.08 12.30 1.18
CA PHE A 98 -17.64 11.10 0.46
C PHE A 98 -18.60 10.69 -0.68
N GLY A 99 -19.27 11.67 -1.31
CA GLY A 99 -20.30 11.45 -2.34
C GLY A 99 -19.83 10.63 -3.55
N PHE A 100 -18.53 10.61 -3.83
CA PHE A 100 -17.94 9.74 -4.85
C PHE A 100 -18.28 8.26 -4.65
N ARG A 101 -18.47 7.81 -3.39
CA ARG A 101 -18.76 6.40 -3.09
C ARG A 101 -20.04 5.95 -3.76
N ALA A 102 -21.11 6.74 -3.63
CA ALA A 102 -22.40 6.44 -4.23
C ALA A 102 -22.40 6.56 -5.76
N GLN A 103 -21.48 7.35 -6.35
CA GLN A 103 -21.36 7.49 -7.80
C GLN A 103 -20.50 6.39 -8.43
N THR A 104 -19.47 5.93 -7.72
CA THR A 104 -18.42 5.07 -8.27
C THR A 104 -18.64 3.60 -7.92
N TYR A 105 -19.27 3.33 -6.78
CA TYR A 105 -19.40 1.98 -6.22
C TYR A 105 -20.86 1.56 -6.01
N ASP A 106 -21.11 0.26 -6.18
CA ASP A 106 -22.20 -0.42 -5.50
C ASP A 106 -21.82 -0.58 -4.02
N THR A 107 -22.58 0.12 -3.16
CA THR A 107 -22.40 0.11 -1.71
C THR A 107 -23.38 -0.82 -1.00
N SER A 108 -24.15 -1.64 -1.71
CA SER A 108 -25.14 -2.57 -1.11
C SER A 108 -24.54 -3.51 -0.07
N LYS A 109 -23.26 -3.88 -0.24
CA LYS A 109 -22.49 -4.72 0.68
C LYS A 109 -21.47 -3.93 1.50
N TYR A 110 -21.34 -2.62 1.29
CA TYR A 110 -20.35 -1.80 1.98
C TYR A 110 -20.58 -1.80 3.49
N CYS A 111 -19.50 -1.82 4.26
CA CYS A 111 -19.55 -1.65 5.71
C CYS A 111 -18.69 -0.44 6.09
N ASP A 112 -19.34 0.56 6.66
CA ASP A 112 -18.74 1.79 7.22
C ASP A 112 -17.84 1.55 8.43
N GLU A 113 -18.07 0.48 9.20
CA GLU A 113 -17.21 0.13 10.34
C GLU A 113 -15.82 -0.32 9.89
N CYS A 114 -15.73 -1.21 8.89
CA CYS A 114 -14.45 -1.68 8.38
C CYS A 114 -14.00 -1.01 7.07
N GLY A 115 -14.83 -0.16 6.48
CA GLY A 115 -14.54 0.56 5.23
C GLY A 115 -14.33 -0.33 4.02
N ALA A 116 -15.02 -1.47 3.93
CA ALA A 116 -14.75 -2.52 2.95
C ALA A 116 -16.01 -2.92 2.15
N TRP A 117 -15.82 -3.79 1.15
CA TRP A 117 -16.88 -4.50 0.41
C TRP A 117 -17.74 -3.67 -0.54
N ALA A 118 -17.33 -2.44 -0.84
CA ALA A 118 -17.86 -1.71 -1.99
C ALA A 118 -17.29 -2.32 -3.28
N VAL A 119 -18.10 -2.36 -4.34
CA VAL A 119 -17.66 -2.87 -5.66
C VAL A 119 -17.73 -1.73 -6.65
N GLN A 120 -16.64 -1.43 -7.36
CA GLN A 120 -16.65 -0.37 -8.35
C GLN A 120 -17.57 -0.76 -9.53
N ILE A 121 -18.48 0.13 -9.89
CA ILE A 121 -19.44 -0.07 -11.00
C ILE A 121 -19.40 1.06 -12.03
N ALA A 122 -18.66 2.14 -11.75
CA ALA A 122 -18.53 3.28 -12.64
C ALA A 122 -17.10 3.86 -12.61
N PRO A 123 -16.73 4.66 -13.62
CA PRO A 123 -15.46 5.38 -13.65
C PRO A 123 -15.28 6.32 -12.46
N PHE A 124 -14.04 6.49 -11.99
CA PHE A 124 -13.74 7.58 -11.06
C PHE A 124 -13.79 8.93 -11.76
N ARG A 125 -14.27 9.92 -11.00
CA ARG A 125 -14.18 11.34 -11.37
C ARG A 125 -13.08 12.03 -10.59
N VAL A 126 -12.34 12.90 -11.27
CA VAL A 126 -11.24 13.67 -10.68
C VAL A 126 -11.27 15.12 -11.15
N ARG A 127 -10.66 16.01 -10.36
CA ARG A 127 -10.32 17.34 -10.84
C ARG A 127 -9.15 17.24 -11.82
N LYS A 128 -9.10 18.10 -12.84
CA LYS A 128 -8.04 18.11 -13.87
C LYS A 128 -6.63 18.41 -13.34
N SER A 129 -6.50 18.80 -12.08
CA SER A 129 -5.25 19.29 -11.46
C SER A 129 -4.41 18.20 -10.79
N LEU A 130 -4.50 16.93 -11.23
CA LEU A 130 -3.70 15.85 -10.64
C LEU A 130 -2.20 16.10 -10.89
N LYS A 131 -1.43 16.09 -9.81
CA LYS A 131 0.02 16.34 -9.83
C LYS A 131 0.77 15.01 -9.80
N TRP A 132 1.29 14.59 -10.94
CA TRP A 132 2.03 13.34 -11.12
C TRP A 132 3.51 13.45 -10.72
N GLY A 133 4.11 14.61 -10.90
CA GLY A 133 5.55 14.79 -10.71
C GLY A 133 6.34 13.94 -11.71
N ARG A 134 7.18 13.03 -11.21
CA ARG A 134 7.95 12.07 -12.03
C ARG A 134 7.35 10.66 -12.02
N ASN A 135 6.14 10.50 -11.51
CA ASN A 135 5.52 9.21 -11.27
C ASN A 135 4.66 8.77 -12.45
N ALA A 136 4.74 7.48 -12.78
CA ALA A 136 3.89 6.81 -13.75
C ALA A 136 2.59 6.31 -13.11
N PHE A 137 2.64 5.97 -11.82
CA PHE A 137 1.50 5.51 -11.03
C PHE A 137 1.05 6.58 -10.04
N LEU A 138 -0.26 6.66 -9.82
CA LEU A 138 -0.91 7.56 -8.87
C LEU A 138 -2.10 6.86 -8.22
N LYS A 139 -2.34 7.15 -6.94
CA LYS A 139 -3.60 6.84 -6.26
C LYS A 139 -4.27 8.14 -5.80
N LEU A 140 -5.58 8.10 -5.65
CA LEU A 140 -6.32 9.23 -5.06
C LEU A 140 -6.31 9.08 -3.55
N PHE A 141 -6.40 10.19 -2.83
CA PHE A 141 -6.68 10.14 -1.40
C PHE A 141 -8.03 9.42 -1.16
N TRP A 142 -8.11 8.66 -0.06
CA TRP A 142 -9.26 7.82 0.33
C TRP A 142 -9.53 6.59 -0.54
N VAL A 143 -8.77 6.37 -1.61
CA VAL A 143 -8.94 5.26 -2.54
C VAL A 143 -7.67 4.42 -2.55
N GLU A 144 -7.74 3.23 -1.97
CA GLU A 144 -6.60 2.30 -1.88
C GLU A 144 -6.68 1.17 -2.91
N ASP A 145 -7.85 0.97 -3.52
CA ASP A 145 -8.16 -0.13 -4.42
C ASP A 145 -8.27 0.29 -5.90
N ALA A 146 -7.70 1.45 -6.26
CA ALA A 146 -7.63 1.91 -7.63
C ALA A 146 -6.26 2.51 -7.95
N ILE A 147 -5.73 2.16 -9.13
CA ILE A 147 -4.42 2.59 -9.61
C ILE A 147 -4.59 3.34 -10.91
N PHE A 148 -4.07 4.56 -10.95
CA PHE A 148 -4.15 5.46 -12.10
C PHE A 148 -2.79 5.57 -12.78
N MET A 149 -2.81 5.70 -14.11
CA MET A 149 -1.63 5.94 -14.94
C MET A 149 -1.87 6.99 -16.00
N HIS A 150 -0.80 7.62 -16.46
CA HIS A 150 -0.81 8.32 -17.73
C HIS A 150 -1.13 7.34 -18.87
N LYS A 151 -2.08 7.71 -19.75
CA LYS A 151 -2.57 6.81 -20.81
C LYS A 151 -1.47 6.39 -21.78
N ASP A 152 -0.61 7.31 -22.19
CA ASP A 152 0.51 7.05 -23.10
C ASP A 152 1.53 6.08 -22.49
N VAL A 153 1.85 6.23 -21.20
CA VAL A 153 2.74 5.33 -20.47
C VAL A 153 2.12 3.93 -20.34
N TRP A 154 0.84 3.83 -19.98
CA TRP A 154 0.12 2.55 -19.97
C TRP A 154 0.14 1.89 -21.35
N GLN A 155 -0.19 2.64 -22.40
CA GLN A 155 -0.26 2.13 -23.77
C GLN A 155 1.09 1.62 -24.27
N ALA A 156 2.18 2.31 -23.92
CA ALA A 156 3.53 1.92 -24.31
C ALA A 156 4.05 0.68 -23.59
N HIS A 157 3.66 0.47 -22.32
CA HIS A 157 4.32 -0.52 -21.45
C HIS A 157 3.41 -1.65 -20.97
N LEU A 158 2.17 -1.35 -20.57
CA LEU A 158 1.30 -2.33 -19.91
C LEU A 158 0.21 -2.89 -20.83
N ALA A 159 -0.30 -2.08 -21.78
CA ALA A 159 -1.28 -2.55 -22.77
C ALA A 159 -0.80 -3.77 -23.59
N PRO A 160 0.47 -3.87 -24.03
CA PRO A 160 0.97 -5.04 -24.76
C PRO A 160 0.93 -6.35 -23.95
N LEU A 161 0.83 -6.27 -22.62
CA LEU A 161 0.71 -7.42 -21.72
C LEU A 161 -0.75 -7.82 -21.45
N GLY A 162 -1.72 -7.18 -22.11
CA GLY A 162 -3.14 -7.45 -21.95
C GLY A 162 -3.78 -6.79 -20.71
N ILE A 163 -3.12 -5.80 -20.10
CA ILE A 163 -3.71 -5.04 -18.99
C ILE A 163 -4.73 -4.05 -19.54
N GLU A 164 -6.00 -4.30 -19.27
CA GLU A 164 -7.11 -3.40 -19.61
C GLU A 164 -7.22 -2.21 -18.65
N THR A 165 -8.09 -1.24 -19.01
CA THR A 165 -8.31 -0.04 -18.22
C THR A 165 -9.77 0.37 -18.15
N TRP A 166 -10.15 1.01 -17.05
CA TRP A 166 -11.33 1.87 -16.97
C TRP A 166 -10.99 3.30 -17.42
N PRO A 167 -11.94 4.03 -18.06
CA PRO A 167 -11.78 5.45 -18.29
C PRO A 167 -11.78 6.21 -16.95
N VAL A 168 -11.28 7.44 -16.98
CA VAL A 168 -11.36 8.38 -15.86
C VAL A 168 -12.06 9.63 -16.34
N GLU A 169 -12.95 10.19 -15.53
CA GLU A 169 -13.78 11.32 -15.91
C GLU A 169 -13.38 12.62 -15.19
N ASP A 170 -13.71 13.77 -15.77
CA ASP A 170 -13.73 15.04 -15.05
C ASP A 170 -14.98 15.18 -14.17
N THR A 171 -15.05 16.27 -13.38
CA THR A 171 -16.18 16.51 -12.47
C THR A 171 -17.53 16.68 -13.16
N LYS A 172 -17.56 16.80 -14.49
CA LYS A 172 -18.78 16.91 -15.31
C LYS A 172 -19.11 15.60 -16.03
N GLY A 173 -18.33 14.54 -15.82
CA GLY A 173 -18.51 13.24 -16.45
C GLY A 173 -17.87 13.12 -17.84
N ASN A 174 -17.02 14.07 -18.27
CA ASN A 174 -16.32 13.93 -19.54
C ASN A 174 -15.08 13.06 -19.36
N VAL A 175 -14.89 12.06 -20.23
CA VAL A 175 -13.69 11.22 -20.21
C VAL A 175 -12.43 12.06 -20.42
N LEU A 176 -11.45 11.86 -19.55
CA LEU A 176 -10.10 12.40 -19.66
C LEU A 176 -9.28 11.49 -20.57
N ASP A 177 -8.67 12.09 -21.58
CA ASP A 177 -7.91 11.39 -22.62
C ASP A 177 -6.49 10.99 -22.22
N HIS A 178 -5.95 11.57 -21.14
CA HIS A 178 -4.56 11.42 -20.72
C HIS A 178 -4.39 10.58 -19.44
N ILE A 179 -5.49 10.10 -18.85
CA ILE A 179 -5.48 9.30 -17.61
C ILE A 179 -6.33 8.05 -17.81
N VAL A 180 -5.83 6.93 -17.32
CA VAL A 180 -6.56 5.66 -17.25
C VAL A 180 -6.46 5.09 -15.84
N GLN A 181 -7.45 4.29 -15.46
CA GLN A 181 -7.37 3.43 -14.28
C GLN A 181 -7.07 2.01 -14.72
N LEU A 182 -6.11 1.33 -14.12
CA LEU A 182 -5.85 -0.08 -14.39
C LEU A 182 -7.03 -0.95 -13.96
N ARG A 183 -7.45 -1.87 -14.83
CA ARG A 183 -8.56 -2.77 -14.60
C ARG A 183 -8.07 -4.07 -13.96
N ALA A 184 -8.57 -4.36 -12.76
CA ALA A 184 -8.22 -5.53 -11.97
C ALA A 184 -9.50 -6.17 -11.41
N ASP A 185 -10.42 -6.52 -12.31
CA ASP A 185 -11.79 -6.91 -11.94
C ASP A 185 -11.89 -8.35 -11.44
N THR A 186 -10.93 -9.20 -11.80
CA THR A 186 -10.88 -10.57 -11.32
C THR A 186 -10.30 -10.61 -9.91
N SER A 187 -10.96 -11.35 -9.02
CA SER A 187 -10.46 -11.62 -7.67
C SER A 187 -9.88 -13.03 -7.60
N VAL A 188 -8.77 -13.18 -6.87
CA VAL A 188 -8.12 -14.46 -6.60
C VAL A 188 -7.83 -14.55 -5.11
N ALA A 189 -8.18 -15.66 -4.47
CA ALA A 189 -7.84 -15.91 -3.08
C ALA A 189 -6.32 -15.96 -2.88
N LEU A 190 -5.83 -15.51 -1.74
CA LEU A 190 -4.46 -15.72 -1.29
C LEU A 190 -4.39 -16.89 -0.31
N GLN A 191 -3.27 -17.61 -0.30
CA GLN A 191 -2.94 -18.70 0.62
C GLN A 191 -2.68 -18.14 2.03
N MET A 192 -3.76 -17.79 2.73
CA MET A 192 -3.71 -17.13 4.03
C MET A 192 -4.30 -18.00 5.12
N ASP A 193 -3.71 -17.92 6.31
CA ASP A 193 -4.31 -18.45 7.53
C ASP A 193 -5.47 -17.55 7.96
N GLU A 194 -6.68 -18.12 8.02
CA GLU A 194 -7.90 -17.41 8.41
C GLU A 194 -7.85 -16.89 9.86
N ASP A 195 -7.08 -17.56 10.73
CA ASP A 195 -6.97 -17.21 12.15
C ASP A 195 -6.19 -15.90 12.38
N LEU A 196 -5.46 -15.41 11.37
CA LEU A 196 -4.77 -14.11 11.41
C LEU A 196 -5.71 -12.93 11.14
N GLY A 197 -6.94 -13.20 10.71
CA GLY A 197 -7.91 -12.19 10.36
C GLY A 197 -8.61 -11.55 11.56
N VAL A 198 -8.89 -10.25 11.47
CA VAL A 198 -9.71 -9.50 12.42
C VAL A 198 -11.16 -9.46 11.91
N ARG A 199 -12.08 -9.99 12.72
CA ARG A 199 -13.51 -9.96 12.43
C ARG A 199 -14.10 -8.58 12.72
N CYS A 200 -14.80 -8.00 11.75
CA CYS A 200 -15.51 -6.74 11.93
C CYS A 200 -16.71 -6.91 12.89
N PRO A 201 -16.86 -6.08 13.94
CA PRO A 201 -17.96 -6.21 14.89
C PRO A 201 -19.34 -5.87 14.29
N LYS A 202 -19.38 -5.07 13.21
CA LYS A 202 -20.63 -4.67 12.55
C LYS A 202 -21.12 -5.64 11.50
N CYS A 203 -20.26 -6.04 10.56
CA CYS A 203 -20.67 -6.91 9.43
C CYS A 203 -20.25 -8.37 9.58
N GLY A 204 -19.49 -8.73 10.62
CA GLY A 204 -19.05 -10.10 10.89
C GLY A 204 -18.04 -10.68 9.90
N ARG A 205 -17.68 -9.96 8.83
CA ARG A 205 -16.67 -10.40 7.85
C ARG A 205 -15.24 -10.15 8.34
N VAL A 206 -14.31 -10.94 7.82
CA VAL A 206 -12.90 -10.92 8.18
C VAL A 206 -12.13 -9.96 7.27
N ARG A 207 -11.22 -9.19 7.87
CA ARG A 207 -10.17 -8.44 7.19
C ARG A 207 -8.83 -8.76 7.82
N TYR A 208 -7.75 -8.49 7.12
CA TYR A 208 -6.40 -8.76 7.60
C TYR A 208 -5.67 -7.44 7.83
N THR A 209 -4.74 -7.44 8.78
CA THR A 209 -3.71 -6.41 8.77
C THR A 209 -2.85 -6.68 7.53
N GLY A 210 -2.58 -5.65 6.71
CA GLY A 210 -1.74 -5.78 5.52
C GLY A 210 -0.36 -6.37 5.87
N PRO A 211 0.38 -6.97 4.92
CA PRO A 211 1.71 -7.49 5.19
C PRO A 211 2.65 -6.32 5.54
N GLU A 212 2.81 -6.03 6.83
CA GLU A 212 3.82 -5.08 7.29
C GLU A 212 5.21 -5.75 7.33
N ARG A 213 5.22 -7.09 7.34
CA ARG A 213 6.40 -7.94 7.49
C ARG A 213 6.36 -9.11 6.53
N GLY A 214 7.49 -9.37 5.87
CA GLY A 214 7.66 -10.53 5.00
C GLY A 214 6.90 -10.41 3.68
N PHE A 215 6.95 -11.49 2.90
CA PHE A 215 6.26 -11.59 1.61
C PHE A 215 4.74 -11.53 1.80
N LEU A 216 4.02 -11.00 0.79
CA LEU A 216 2.56 -11.18 0.74
C LEU A 216 2.27 -12.67 0.52
N PRO A 217 1.21 -13.26 1.10
CA PRO A 217 0.86 -14.65 0.82
C PRO A 217 0.61 -14.90 -0.67
N ALA A 218 0.98 -16.09 -1.16
CA ALA A 218 0.88 -16.44 -2.58
C ALA A 218 -0.59 -16.50 -3.03
N PRO A 219 -0.92 -16.16 -4.28
CA PRO A 219 -2.24 -16.46 -4.85
C PRO A 219 -2.51 -17.97 -4.81
N VAL A 220 -3.76 -18.35 -4.57
CA VAL A 220 -4.21 -19.74 -4.69
C VAL A 220 -4.15 -20.15 -6.16
N GLY A 221 -3.43 -21.23 -6.44
CA GLY A 221 -3.20 -21.70 -7.80
C GLY A 221 -2.14 -20.87 -8.53
N ASN A 222 -2.27 -20.79 -9.86
CA ASN A 222 -1.37 -20.01 -10.71
C ASN A 222 -2.21 -19.23 -11.75
N PRO A 223 -2.85 -18.12 -11.34
CA PRO A 223 -3.77 -17.40 -12.22
C PRO A 223 -3.03 -16.82 -13.43
N ASP A 224 -3.41 -17.23 -14.64
CA ASP A 224 -2.84 -16.68 -15.87
C ASP A 224 -3.43 -15.29 -16.21
N LEU A 225 -3.23 -14.35 -15.28
CA LEU A 225 -3.74 -12.98 -15.34
C LEU A 225 -2.57 -12.01 -15.15
N PRO A 226 -2.44 -10.97 -16.00
CA PRO A 226 -1.36 -9.99 -15.84
C PRO A 226 -1.60 -9.10 -14.61
N ILE A 227 -2.86 -8.91 -14.21
CA ILE A 227 -3.28 -8.11 -13.05
C ILE A 227 -4.58 -8.66 -12.47
N PHE A 228 -4.73 -8.67 -11.15
CA PHE A 228 -5.95 -9.08 -10.44
C PHE A 228 -5.98 -8.49 -9.02
N ARG A 229 -7.10 -8.64 -8.32
CA ARG A 229 -7.25 -8.29 -6.90
C ARG A 229 -7.20 -9.53 -6.02
N SER A 230 -6.73 -9.39 -4.78
CA SER A 230 -6.98 -10.42 -3.77
C SER A 230 -8.47 -10.51 -3.43
N GLU A 231 -8.96 -11.68 -3.02
CA GLU A 231 -10.29 -11.75 -2.37
C GLU A 231 -10.27 -11.18 -0.95
N GLN A 232 -9.12 -11.31 -0.28
CA GLN A 232 -8.90 -10.81 1.07
C GLN A 232 -8.84 -9.29 1.07
N PHE A 233 -9.43 -8.68 2.10
CA PHE A 233 -9.35 -7.25 2.37
C PHE A 233 -8.28 -6.99 3.43
N PHE A 234 -7.43 -6.02 3.16
CA PHE A 234 -6.36 -5.56 4.03
C PHE A 234 -6.64 -4.14 4.51
N GLY A 235 -6.45 -3.88 5.80
CA GLY A 235 -6.61 -2.54 6.35
C GLY A 235 -6.97 -2.50 7.83
N ALA A 236 -7.16 -1.29 8.34
CA ALA A 236 -7.47 -1.02 9.73
C ALA A 236 -8.44 0.17 9.85
N GLY A 237 -9.10 0.31 11.00
CA GLY A 237 -10.08 1.38 11.21
C GLY A 237 -11.22 1.32 10.19
N HIS A 238 -11.54 2.45 9.57
CA HIS A 238 -12.64 2.60 8.59
C HIS A 238 -12.18 2.52 7.13
N GLN A 239 -11.07 1.83 6.84
CA GLN A 239 -10.51 1.72 5.51
C GLN A 239 -9.90 0.34 5.30
N SER A 240 -10.46 -0.43 4.36
CA SER A 240 -9.84 -1.68 3.92
C SER A 240 -10.03 -1.86 2.41
N SER A 241 -9.04 -2.44 1.74
CA SER A 241 -9.03 -2.68 0.30
C SER A 241 -8.48 -4.05 -0.03
N ASN A 242 -8.80 -4.56 -1.21
CA ASN A 242 -8.08 -5.70 -1.76
C ASN A 242 -6.69 -5.25 -2.22
N ALA A 243 -5.70 -6.14 -2.08
CA ALA A 243 -4.40 -5.96 -2.71
C ALA A 243 -4.57 -6.07 -4.23
N ILE A 244 -3.83 -5.28 -5.00
CA ILE A 244 -3.77 -5.40 -6.46
C ILE A 244 -2.44 -6.07 -6.82
N LEU A 245 -2.52 -7.26 -7.40
CA LEU A 245 -1.39 -8.10 -7.75
C LEU A 245 -1.12 -8.07 -9.24
N ILE A 246 0.16 -8.14 -9.61
CA ILE A 246 0.65 -8.17 -10.98
C ILE A 246 1.63 -9.33 -11.19
N ARG A 247 1.60 -9.91 -12.39
CA ARG A 247 2.45 -11.04 -12.78
C ARG A 247 3.92 -10.62 -12.99
N ARG A 248 4.85 -11.57 -12.89
CA ARG A 248 6.30 -11.36 -13.04
C ARG A 248 6.73 -10.60 -14.31
N ASP A 249 6.08 -10.84 -15.45
CA ASP A 249 6.39 -10.13 -16.70
C ASP A 249 6.01 -8.64 -16.64
N VAL A 250 4.89 -8.31 -15.99
CA VAL A 250 4.49 -6.92 -15.68
C VAL A 250 5.51 -6.27 -14.75
N VAL A 251 5.96 -6.99 -13.72
CA VAL A 251 7.04 -6.55 -12.82
C VAL A 251 8.32 -6.21 -13.58
N ALA A 252 8.74 -7.09 -14.50
CA ALA A 252 9.93 -6.89 -15.31
C ALA A 252 9.82 -5.65 -16.22
N VAL A 253 8.64 -5.40 -16.81
CA VAL A 253 8.39 -4.19 -17.60
C VAL A 253 8.46 -2.93 -16.73
N ILE A 254 7.83 -2.94 -15.55
CA ILE A 254 7.87 -1.79 -14.61
C ILE A 254 9.33 -1.46 -14.23
N GLN A 255 10.13 -2.47 -13.90
CA GLN A 255 11.53 -2.28 -13.51
C GLN A 255 12.41 -1.81 -14.67
N SER A 256 12.29 -2.43 -15.85
CA SER A 256 13.10 -2.10 -17.02
C SER A 256 12.80 -0.69 -17.55
N ALA A 257 11.52 -0.31 -17.61
CA ALA A 257 11.10 1.04 -17.98
C ALA A 257 11.27 2.07 -16.84
N LYS A 258 11.69 1.63 -15.64
CA LYS A 258 11.89 2.47 -14.46
C LYS A 258 10.65 3.29 -14.08
N LEU A 259 9.47 2.68 -14.22
CA LEU A 259 8.19 3.33 -13.91
C LEU A 259 8.12 3.61 -12.40
N ARG A 260 7.80 4.86 -12.04
CA ARG A 260 7.84 5.37 -10.67
C ARG A 260 6.45 5.56 -10.08
N GLY A 261 6.37 5.73 -8.76
CA GLY A 261 5.12 5.99 -8.04
C GLY A 261 4.50 4.75 -7.40
N ALA A 262 5.14 3.58 -7.54
CA ALA A 262 4.73 2.36 -6.89
C ALA A 262 5.93 1.59 -6.32
N LYS A 263 5.68 0.78 -5.30
CA LYS A 263 6.54 -0.28 -4.79
C LYS A 263 6.02 -1.62 -5.29
N LEU A 264 6.94 -2.56 -5.43
CA LEU A 264 6.66 -3.94 -5.80
C LEU A 264 6.89 -4.79 -4.57
N TRP A 265 5.81 -5.33 -4.00
CA TRP A 265 5.87 -6.17 -2.82
C TRP A 265 5.70 -7.64 -3.24
N PRO A 266 6.77 -8.45 -3.24
CA PRO A 266 6.72 -9.81 -3.75
C PRO A 266 5.80 -10.70 -2.92
N CYS A 267 5.10 -11.59 -3.59
CA CYS A 267 4.39 -12.68 -2.94
C CYS A 267 5.37 -13.80 -2.56
N ALA A 268 4.99 -14.62 -1.59
CA ALA A 268 5.68 -15.85 -1.25
C ALA A 268 5.60 -16.82 -2.42
N ALA A 269 6.49 -17.82 -2.42
CA ALA A 269 6.32 -18.97 -3.32
C ALA A 269 5.05 -19.74 -2.90
N PRO A 270 4.27 -20.30 -3.85
CA PRO A 270 3.17 -21.20 -3.51
C PRO A 270 3.70 -22.40 -2.71
N GLU A 271 2.98 -22.79 -1.68
CA GLU A 271 3.21 -24.08 -1.00
C GLU A 271 2.81 -25.28 -1.85
#